data_AF-A0A0K2RTD0-F1
#
_entry.id   AF-A0A0K2RTD0-F1
#
_cell.length_a   1.000
_cell.length_b   1.000
_cell.length_c   1.000
_cell.angle_alpha   90.00
_cell.angle_beta   90.00
_cell.angle_gamma   90.00
#
_symmetry.space_group_name_H-M   'P 1'
#
loop_
_entity.id
_entity.type
_entity.pdbx_description
1 polymer ?
#
loop_
_entity_poly.entity_id
_entity_poly.type
_entity_poly.pdbx_seq_one_letter_code
_entity_poly.pdbx_strand_id
1 'polypeptide(L)'
;MPRSVPFGDIVRGLTPFFVTRQVICGAGRLGKGQDGSTAGFQISQRADFFEAEVGLETTIRRPIINTRDEPHATADKYRRLHVIIGDANLSQVSNYLKFGTTALVLSLIEAGQAPKIEVHEPVAGLQAISHDTSLTATVRLLDGRRVTALDIQWMYYEAAAKLGQETGVSDSFSGDGHTRDVLERWESTLGLLGTNPAGAASSVEWLAKMSLLDGYRNRDGLEWNDARLGLVDLQWSDVRPEKGLYYRMLSRDRMQTIVDEAAISRAVVEPPPDTRAFFRGKCVSSFGKDVVGASWDSVIFDVPGIGKLQRVPTREPLRGTEALTGQLFRKHDTAGAFLRELLGLDPARLPEQAAG
;
A
#
# COMPACT_ATOMS: atom_id res chain seq x y z
N MET A 1 -10.14 -8.71 0.93
CA MET A 1 -10.79 -9.46 -0.16
C MET A 1 -11.76 -10.47 0.43
N PRO A 2 -12.92 -10.72 -0.19
CA PRO A 2 -13.81 -11.81 0.16
C PRO A 2 -13.13 -13.18 0.04
N ARG A 3 -13.43 -14.10 0.96
CA ARG A 3 -12.89 -15.46 0.94
C ARG A 3 -13.39 -16.28 -0.26
N SER A 4 -14.54 -15.91 -0.81
CA SER A 4 -15.19 -16.55 -1.95
C SER A 4 -14.42 -16.43 -3.26
N VAL A 5 -13.50 -15.45 -3.38
CA VAL A 5 -12.70 -15.25 -4.59
C VAL A 5 -11.62 -16.33 -4.66
N PRO A 6 -11.59 -17.17 -5.72
CA PRO A 6 -10.59 -18.22 -5.85
C PRO A 6 -9.17 -17.65 -5.93
N PHE A 7 -8.24 -18.24 -5.18
CA PHE A 7 -6.85 -17.76 -5.15
C PHE A 7 -6.16 -17.83 -6.51
N GLY A 8 -6.55 -18.79 -7.36
CA GLY A 8 -6.05 -18.89 -8.73
C GLY A 8 -6.42 -17.69 -9.61
N ASP A 9 -7.59 -17.09 -9.42
CA ASP A 9 -7.98 -15.86 -10.13
C ASP A 9 -7.16 -14.67 -9.64
N ILE A 10 -6.84 -14.62 -8.34
CA ILE A 10 -5.96 -13.61 -7.76
C ILE A 10 -4.56 -13.70 -8.38
N VAL A 11 -3.99 -14.91 -8.46
CA VAL A 11 -2.66 -15.13 -9.07
C VAL A 11 -2.65 -14.70 -10.54
N ARG A 12 -3.61 -15.18 -11.34
CA ARG A 12 -3.71 -14.84 -12.77
C ARG A 12 -3.92 -13.34 -12.99
N GLY A 13 -4.80 -12.72 -12.21
CA GLY A 13 -5.16 -11.32 -12.37
C GLY A 13 -4.11 -10.34 -11.85
N LEU A 14 -3.26 -10.71 -10.89
CA LEU A 14 -2.27 -9.80 -10.31
C LEU A 14 -0.85 -9.96 -10.85
N THR A 15 -0.45 -11.16 -11.28
CA THR A 15 0.94 -11.40 -11.73
C THR A 15 1.39 -10.43 -12.83
N PRO A 16 0.70 -10.33 -13.99
CA PRO A 16 1.08 -9.38 -15.04
C PRO A 16 1.02 -7.91 -14.58
N PHE A 17 0.03 -7.55 -13.75
CA PHE A 17 -0.07 -6.21 -13.18
C PHE A 17 1.12 -5.87 -12.26
N PHE A 18 1.53 -6.79 -11.39
CA PHE A 18 2.66 -6.59 -10.47
C PHE A 18 4.01 -6.59 -11.17
N VAL A 19 4.17 -7.37 -12.24
CA VAL A 19 5.37 -7.33 -13.10
C VAL A 19 5.58 -5.95 -13.72
N THR A 20 4.49 -5.23 -14.02
CA THR A 20 4.52 -4.00 -14.83
C THR A 20 4.28 -2.71 -14.04
N ARG A 21 3.54 -2.73 -12.92
CA ARG A 21 3.20 -1.51 -12.14
C ARG A 21 4.41 -0.74 -11.61
N GLN A 22 5.58 -1.36 -11.55
CA GLN A 22 6.82 -0.65 -11.16
C GLN A 22 7.10 0.58 -12.03
N VAL A 23 6.63 0.62 -13.28
CA VAL A 23 6.81 1.80 -14.14
C VAL A 23 6.08 3.04 -13.62
N ILE A 24 4.95 2.86 -12.90
CA ILE A 24 4.17 3.96 -12.31
C ILE A 24 4.52 4.24 -10.84
N CYS A 25 5.10 3.28 -10.11
CA CYS A 25 5.31 3.41 -8.66
C CYS A 25 6.69 2.95 -8.12
N GLY A 26 7.64 2.62 -8.99
CA GLY A 26 9.01 2.29 -8.57
C GLY A 26 9.69 3.48 -7.88
N ALA A 27 10.54 3.20 -6.89
CA ALA A 27 11.27 4.23 -6.15
C ALA A 27 12.66 4.52 -6.74
N GLY A 28 13.12 3.70 -7.68
CA GLY A 28 14.43 3.83 -8.31
C GLY A 28 15.56 3.30 -7.44
N ARG A 29 16.56 2.70 -8.09
CA ARG A 29 17.78 2.20 -7.44
C ARG A 29 18.99 2.42 -8.32
N LEU A 30 20.09 2.86 -7.72
CA LEU A 30 21.41 2.82 -8.35
C LEU A 30 22.03 1.42 -8.19
N GLY A 31 22.58 0.90 -9.28
CA GLY A 31 23.11 -0.46 -9.38
C GLY A 31 22.03 -1.46 -9.81
N LYS A 32 22.43 -2.41 -10.67
CA LYS A 32 21.61 -3.51 -11.19
C LYS A 32 22.12 -4.86 -10.66
N GLY A 33 21.21 -5.82 -10.55
CA GLY A 33 21.48 -7.11 -9.93
C GLY A 33 21.31 -7.08 -8.40
N GLN A 34 21.26 -8.26 -7.80
CA GLN A 34 21.05 -8.40 -6.35
C GLN A 34 22.16 -7.73 -5.52
N ASP A 35 23.40 -7.85 -5.97
CA ASP A 35 24.56 -7.21 -5.33
C ASP A 35 24.75 -5.73 -5.73
N GLY A 36 24.04 -5.27 -6.76
CA GLY A 36 24.15 -3.91 -7.30
C GLY A 36 25.46 -3.63 -8.03
N SER A 37 26.23 -4.67 -8.40
CA SER A 37 27.57 -4.51 -8.99
C SER A 37 27.54 -4.02 -10.43
N THR A 38 26.43 -4.25 -11.15
CA THR A 38 26.27 -3.77 -12.53
C THR A 38 25.90 -2.29 -12.52
N ALA A 39 26.75 -1.46 -13.11
CA ALA A 39 26.53 -0.02 -13.19
C ALA A 39 25.25 0.33 -13.96
N GLY A 40 24.46 1.24 -13.42
CA GLY A 40 23.25 1.77 -14.05
C GLY A 40 22.18 2.14 -13.05
N PHE A 41 21.09 2.72 -13.53
CA PHE A 41 19.88 2.95 -12.75
C PHE A 41 18.81 1.93 -13.14
N GLN A 42 17.96 1.55 -12.20
CA GLN A 42 16.80 0.70 -12.43
C GLN A 42 15.56 1.27 -11.74
N ILE A 43 14.38 0.90 -12.25
CA ILE A 43 13.08 1.44 -11.84
C ILE A 43 12.70 0.99 -10.42
N SER A 44 12.90 -0.29 -10.09
CA SER A 44 12.50 -0.86 -8.79
C SER A 44 13.70 -1.22 -7.92
N GLN A 45 13.59 -0.96 -6.63
CA GLN A 45 14.54 -1.44 -5.63
C GLN A 45 14.38 -2.94 -5.36
N ARG A 46 13.22 -3.52 -5.65
CA ARG A 46 12.82 -4.86 -5.23
C ARG A 46 12.97 -5.91 -6.31
N ALA A 47 12.86 -5.55 -7.60
CA ALA A 47 12.77 -6.48 -8.72
C ALA A 47 13.84 -7.59 -8.73
N ASP A 48 15.10 -7.25 -8.49
CA ASP A 48 16.23 -8.21 -8.52
C ASP A 48 16.15 -9.29 -7.42
N PHE A 49 15.39 -9.05 -6.36
CA PHE A 49 15.32 -9.94 -5.20
C PHE A 49 14.17 -10.95 -5.27
N PHE A 50 13.42 -10.97 -6.37
CA PHE A 50 12.34 -11.93 -6.63
C PHE A 50 12.85 -13.09 -7.47
N GLU A 51 12.45 -14.30 -7.10
CA GLU A 51 12.99 -15.56 -7.65
C GLU A 51 11.88 -16.58 -7.97
N ALA A 52 10.64 -16.30 -7.57
CA ALA A 52 9.50 -17.19 -7.78
C ALA A 52 8.25 -16.40 -8.18
N GLU A 53 7.29 -17.08 -8.80
CA GLU A 53 6.00 -16.48 -9.14
C GLU A 53 5.04 -16.51 -7.95
N VAL A 54 4.88 -17.68 -7.32
CA VAL A 54 3.97 -17.90 -6.18
C VAL A 54 4.71 -18.65 -5.08
N GLY A 55 4.50 -18.25 -3.81
CA GLY A 55 5.17 -18.90 -2.68
C GLY A 55 4.79 -18.29 -1.34
N LEU A 56 5.29 -18.84 -0.24
CA LEU A 56 5.01 -18.36 1.13
C LEU A 56 6.09 -17.43 1.68
N GLU A 57 7.31 -17.57 1.19
CA GLU A 57 8.49 -16.93 1.77
C GLU A 57 8.52 -15.41 1.54
N THR A 58 9.19 -14.69 2.44
CA THR A 58 9.36 -13.22 2.36
C THR A 58 10.82 -12.78 2.40
N THR A 59 11.72 -13.64 2.84
CA THR A 59 13.16 -13.33 3.04
C THR A 59 14.09 -14.10 2.08
N ILE A 60 13.65 -15.25 1.57
CA ILE A 60 14.35 -16.10 0.61
C ILE A 60 13.39 -16.49 -0.51
N ARG A 61 13.88 -16.77 -1.72
CA ARG A 61 13.05 -17.22 -2.86
C ARG A 61 11.77 -16.40 -3.01
N ARG A 62 11.89 -15.07 -3.00
CA ARG A 62 10.74 -14.18 -2.83
C ARG A 62 9.76 -14.35 -4.01
N PRO A 63 8.48 -14.64 -3.75
CA PRO A 63 7.48 -14.82 -4.77
C PRO A 63 6.76 -13.52 -5.12
N ILE A 64 6.45 -13.31 -6.40
CA ILE A 64 5.62 -12.17 -6.87
C ILE A 64 4.29 -12.12 -6.12
N ILE A 65 3.63 -13.28 -5.99
CA ILE A 65 2.40 -13.47 -5.22
C ILE A 65 2.73 -14.25 -3.94
N ASN A 66 2.61 -13.58 -2.79
CA ASN A 66 2.78 -14.23 -1.50
C ASN A 66 1.47 -14.89 -1.03
N THR A 67 1.59 -16.11 -0.52
CA THR A 67 0.47 -16.99 -0.15
C THR A 67 0.13 -16.95 1.34
N ARG A 68 0.77 -16.08 2.13
CA ARG A 68 0.50 -15.96 3.58
C ARG A 68 -0.98 -15.69 3.83
N ASP A 69 -1.57 -16.49 4.70
CA ASP A 69 -3.00 -16.47 5.00
C ASP A 69 -3.26 -16.22 6.49
N GLU A 70 -3.04 -14.98 6.90
CA GLU A 70 -3.29 -14.48 8.25
C GLU A 70 -4.28 -13.32 8.17
N PRO A 71 -5.61 -13.56 8.14
CA PRO A 71 -6.60 -12.55 7.80
C PRO A 71 -6.76 -11.45 8.86
N HIS A 72 -6.39 -11.73 10.11
CA HIS A 72 -6.69 -10.88 11.29
C HIS A 72 -8.17 -10.46 11.34
N ALA A 73 -9.05 -11.31 10.84
CA ALA A 73 -10.48 -11.09 10.73
C ALA A 73 -11.17 -12.45 10.73
N THR A 74 -12.50 -12.47 10.61
CA THR A 74 -13.26 -13.72 10.44
C THR A 74 -12.80 -14.47 9.18
N ALA A 75 -12.08 -15.60 9.37
CA ALA A 75 -11.34 -16.28 8.30
C ALA A 75 -12.22 -16.80 7.16
N ASP A 76 -13.44 -17.23 7.46
CA ASP A 76 -14.38 -17.74 6.46
C ASP A 76 -14.96 -16.65 5.56
N LYS A 77 -14.89 -15.38 5.99
CA LYS A 77 -15.41 -14.22 5.24
C LYS A 77 -14.32 -13.50 4.48
N TYR A 78 -13.12 -13.40 5.06
CA TYR A 78 -12.09 -12.48 4.59
C TYR A 78 -10.75 -13.17 4.37
N ARG A 79 -10.06 -12.72 3.32
CA ARG A 79 -8.63 -12.93 3.08
C ARG A 79 -7.90 -11.59 3.16
N ARG A 80 -6.79 -11.57 3.91
CA ARG A 80 -5.79 -10.50 3.84
C ARG A 80 -4.75 -10.89 2.80
N LEU A 81 -4.86 -10.32 1.60
CA LEU A 81 -3.85 -10.52 0.56
C LEU A 81 -2.56 -9.82 1.02
N HIS A 82 -1.47 -10.58 1.13
CA HIS A 82 -0.17 -10.07 1.54
C HIS A 82 0.69 -9.80 0.31
N VAL A 83 1.03 -8.53 0.04
CA VAL A 83 1.79 -8.13 -1.15
C VAL A 83 3.15 -7.59 -0.71
N ILE A 84 4.24 -8.13 -1.29
CA ILE A 84 5.62 -7.85 -0.87
C ILE A 84 6.51 -7.24 -1.96
N ILE A 85 5.96 -7.08 -3.18
CA ILE A 85 6.72 -6.70 -4.39
C ILE A 85 6.92 -5.20 -4.57
N GLY A 86 6.08 -4.37 -3.95
CA GLY A 86 6.18 -2.92 -4.08
C GLY A 86 7.37 -2.34 -3.32
N ASP A 87 7.97 -1.30 -3.90
CA ASP A 87 8.96 -0.47 -3.22
C ASP A 87 8.30 0.37 -2.10
N ALA A 88 9.11 0.82 -1.15
CA ALA A 88 8.71 1.91 -0.26
C ALA A 88 8.78 3.23 -1.05
N ASN A 89 7.74 4.06 -0.95
CA ASN A 89 7.65 5.33 -1.66
C ASN A 89 7.60 6.48 -0.67
N LEU A 90 8.36 7.54 -0.95
CA LEU A 90 8.18 8.84 -0.32
C LEU A 90 7.19 9.71 -1.12
N SER A 91 7.15 9.57 -2.45
CA SER A 91 6.20 10.29 -3.30
C SER A 91 4.77 9.92 -2.92
N GLN A 92 3.99 10.93 -2.54
CA GLN A 92 2.59 10.74 -2.19
C GLN A 92 1.79 10.21 -3.38
N VAL A 93 2.06 10.71 -4.60
CA VAL A 93 1.37 10.26 -5.82
C VAL A 93 1.76 8.83 -6.20
N SER A 94 3.04 8.48 -6.16
CA SER A 94 3.47 7.09 -6.43
C SER A 94 2.87 6.11 -5.42
N ASN A 95 2.79 6.50 -4.14
CA ASN A 95 2.16 5.67 -3.11
C ASN A 95 0.64 5.55 -3.31
N TYR A 96 -0.02 6.66 -3.67
CA TYR A 96 -1.45 6.68 -3.95
C TYR A 96 -1.80 5.82 -5.17
N LEU A 97 -1.06 5.95 -6.28
CA LEU A 97 -1.22 5.09 -7.44
C LEU A 97 -0.94 3.62 -7.10
N LYS A 98 0.11 3.31 -6.34
CA LYS A 98 0.44 1.93 -5.93
C LYS A 98 -0.73 1.24 -5.24
N PHE A 99 -1.38 1.90 -4.29
CA PHE A 99 -2.53 1.32 -3.57
C PHE A 99 -3.83 1.41 -4.38
N GLY A 100 -4.14 2.58 -4.94
CA GLY A 100 -5.38 2.83 -5.68
C GLY A 100 -5.52 1.92 -6.90
N THR A 101 -4.52 1.88 -7.78
CA THR A 101 -4.57 1.03 -8.98
C THR A 101 -4.64 -0.46 -8.60
N THR A 102 -3.93 -0.89 -7.55
CA THR A 102 -4.05 -2.27 -7.05
C THR A 102 -5.47 -2.55 -6.56
N ALA A 103 -6.10 -1.64 -5.82
CA ALA A 103 -7.48 -1.82 -5.36
C ALA A 103 -8.45 -1.96 -6.54
N LEU A 104 -8.31 -1.13 -7.59
CA LEU A 104 -9.12 -1.25 -8.80
C LEU A 104 -8.92 -2.58 -9.52
N VAL A 105 -7.68 -3.08 -9.61
CA VAL A 105 -7.39 -4.40 -10.18
C VAL A 105 -7.99 -5.52 -9.34
N LEU A 106 -7.98 -5.41 -8.01
CA LEU A 106 -8.67 -6.36 -7.14
C LEU A 106 -10.18 -6.34 -7.40
N SER A 107 -10.80 -5.17 -7.58
CA SER A 107 -12.22 -5.06 -7.96
C SER A 107 -12.51 -5.73 -9.30
N LEU A 108 -11.61 -5.61 -10.29
CA LEU A 108 -11.73 -6.33 -11.56
C LEU A 108 -11.70 -7.85 -11.36
N ILE A 109 -10.81 -8.35 -10.50
CA ILE A 109 -10.70 -9.78 -10.20
C ILE A 109 -11.98 -10.26 -9.49
N GLU A 110 -12.45 -9.51 -8.49
CA GLU A 110 -13.68 -9.83 -7.75
C GLU A 110 -14.92 -9.83 -8.65
N ALA A 111 -14.96 -8.96 -9.66
CA ALA A 111 -16.03 -8.91 -10.67
C ALA A 111 -15.86 -9.93 -11.81
N GLY A 112 -14.76 -10.69 -11.85
CA GLY A 112 -14.46 -11.61 -12.97
C GLY A 112 -14.14 -10.90 -14.29
N GLN A 113 -13.74 -9.63 -14.25
CA GLN A 113 -13.49 -8.77 -15.41
C GLN A 113 -12.01 -8.40 -15.62
N ALA A 114 -11.09 -9.00 -14.85
CA ALA A 114 -9.66 -8.75 -15.04
C ALA A 114 -9.18 -9.15 -16.46
N PRO A 115 -8.31 -8.34 -17.11
CA PRO A 115 -7.71 -8.71 -18.38
C PRO A 115 -7.04 -10.08 -18.35
N LYS A 116 -7.27 -10.89 -19.38
CA LYS A 116 -6.66 -12.22 -19.53
C LYS A 116 -5.26 -12.09 -20.12
N ILE A 117 -4.29 -11.84 -19.24
CA ILE A 117 -2.87 -11.65 -19.60
C ILE A 117 -2.04 -12.68 -18.85
N GLU A 118 -1.24 -13.46 -19.58
CA GLU A 118 -0.33 -14.44 -18.98
C GLU A 118 1.10 -14.16 -19.48
N VAL A 119 1.95 -13.64 -18.59
CA VAL A 119 3.34 -13.30 -18.90
C VAL A 119 4.18 -14.56 -18.83
N HIS A 120 4.94 -14.86 -19.89
CA HIS A 120 5.94 -15.89 -19.89
C HIS A 120 7.13 -15.48 -19.01
N GLU A 121 7.55 -16.35 -18.08
CA GLU A 121 8.65 -16.12 -17.14
C GLU A 121 8.53 -14.77 -16.40
N PRO A 122 7.51 -14.60 -15.55
CA PRO A 122 7.18 -13.30 -14.95
C PRO A 122 8.31 -12.71 -14.09
N VAL A 123 9.14 -13.55 -13.47
CA VAL A 123 10.33 -13.11 -12.71
C VAL A 123 11.37 -12.46 -13.62
N ALA A 124 11.68 -13.08 -14.76
CA ALA A 124 12.62 -12.52 -15.73
C ALA A 124 12.04 -11.23 -16.34
N GLY A 125 10.73 -11.21 -16.64
CA GLY A 125 10.03 -10.02 -17.11
C GLY A 125 10.11 -8.85 -16.11
N LEU A 126 9.90 -9.12 -14.82
CA LEU A 126 9.99 -8.12 -13.75
C LEU A 126 11.38 -7.46 -13.71
N GLN A 127 12.44 -8.26 -13.76
CA GLN A 127 13.82 -7.78 -13.73
C GLN A 127 14.16 -7.00 -15.00
N ALA A 128 13.81 -7.53 -16.17
CA ALA A 128 14.06 -6.88 -17.46
C ALA A 128 13.37 -5.50 -17.55
N ILE A 129 12.11 -5.39 -17.10
CA ILE A 129 11.41 -4.11 -17.03
C ILE A 129 12.10 -3.16 -16.06
N SER A 130 12.52 -3.63 -14.87
CA SER A 130 13.20 -2.77 -13.90
C SER A 130 14.48 -2.17 -14.49
N HIS A 131 15.26 -2.98 -15.22
CA HIS A 131 16.55 -2.60 -15.76
C HIS A 131 16.47 -1.67 -16.98
N ASP A 132 15.28 -1.49 -17.57
CA ASP A 132 15.07 -0.64 -18.73
C ASP A 132 14.31 0.65 -18.37
N THR A 133 15.07 1.71 -18.08
CA THR A 133 14.53 3.05 -17.80
C THR A 133 14.00 3.76 -19.04
N SER A 134 14.19 3.20 -20.25
CA SER A 134 13.62 3.73 -21.49
C SER A 134 12.16 3.31 -21.71
N LEU A 135 11.66 2.35 -20.92
CA LEU A 135 10.29 1.82 -20.97
C LEU A 135 9.94 1.11 -22.30
N THR A 136 10.95 0.62 -23.01
CA THR A 136 10.80 -0.07 -24.31
C THR A 136 10.93 -1.59 -24.22
N ALA A 137 11.39 -2.11 -23.08
CA ALA A 137 11.50 -3.54 -22.83
C ALA A 137 10.14 -4.22 -23.01
N THR A 138 10.16 -5.33 -23.76
CA THR A 138 8.96 -6.13 -23.99
C THR A 138 9.02 -7.44 -23.22
N VAL A 139 7.87 -7.86 -22.70
CA VAL A 139 7.67 -9.20 -22.15
C VAL A 139 6.89 -10.04 -23.16
N ARG A 140 7.18 -11.34 -23.19
CA ARG A 140 6.43 -12.30 -24.00
C ARG A 140 5.20 -12.75 -23.23
N LEU A 141 4.05 -12.76 -23.89
CA LEU A 141 2.83 -13.37 -23.38
C LEU A 141 2.74 -14.84 -23.84
N LEU A 142 1.99 -15.67 -23.11
CA LEU A 142 1.78 -17.08 -23.50
C LEU A 142 1.04 -17.23 -24.84
N ASP A 143 0.25 -16.22 -25.24
CA ASP A 143 -0.41 -16.16 -26.55
C ASP A 143 0.51 -15.77 -27.71
N GLY A 144 1.81 -15.56 -27.44
CA GLY A 144 2.84 -15.24 -28.44
C GLY A 144 3.05 -13.75 -28.68
N ARG A 145 2.18 -12.85 -28.19
CA ARG A 145 2.40 -11.41 -28.29
C ARG A 145 3.64 -10.98 -27.50
N ARG A 146 4.27 -9.91 -27.95
CA ARG A 146 5.29 -9.16 -27.21
C ARG A 146 4.75 -7.77 -26.93
N VAL A 147 4.72 -7.39 -25.67
CA VAL A 147 4.11 -6.13 -25.21
C VAL A 147 5.03 -5.46 -24.20
N THR A 148 5.01 -4.13 -24.16
CA THR A 148 5.72 -3.35 -23.16
C THR A 148 5.00 -3.41 -21.82
N ALA A 149 5.67 -2.93 -20.76
CA ALA A 149 5.02 -2.74 -19.47
C ALA A 149 3.86 -1.72 -19.54
N LEU A 150 4.01 -0.68 -20.36
CA LEU A 150 2.97 0.34 -20.56
C LEU A 150 1.74 -0.23 -21.25
N ASP A 151 1.90 -1.09 -22.26
CA ASP A 151 0.78 -1.76 -22.94
C ASP A 151 -0.08 -2.56 -21.95
N ILE A 152 0.56 -3.35 -21.08
CA ILE A 152 -0.15 -4.12 -20.05
C ILE A 152 -0.87 -3.18 -19.07
N GLN A 153 -0.23 -2.10 -18.65
CA GLN A 153 -0.85 -1.13 -17.74
C GLN A 153 -2.07 -0.44 -18.37
N TRP A 154 -2.01 -0.09 -19.66
CA TRP A 154 -3.17 0.44 -20.40
C TRP A 154 -4.32 -0.56 -20.46
N MET A 155 -4.06 -1.85 -20.72
CA MET A 155 -5.10 -2.89 -20.71
C MET A 155 -5.81 -2.98 -19.34
N TYR A 156 -5.07 -2.84 -18.24
CA TYR A 156 -5.66 -2.80 -16.90
C TYR A 156 -6.42 -1.51 -16.61
N TYR A 157 -5.87 -0.36 -17.01
CA TYR A 157 -6.54 0.93 -16.87
C TYR A 157 -7.88 0.94 -17.60
N GLU A 158 -7.92 0.52 -18.87
CA GLU A 158 -9.14 0.49 -19.69
C GLU A 158 -10.23 -0.39 -19.05
N ALA A 159 -9.86 -1.57 -18.56
CA ALA A 159 -10.79 -2.45 -17.86
C ALA A 159 -11.30 -1.82 -16.56
N ALA A 160 -10.42 -1.21 -15.76
CA ALA A 160 -10.78 -0.56 -14.51
C ALA A 160 -11.68 0.66 -14.71
N ALA A 161 -11.38 1.50 -15.71
CA ALA A 161 -12.18 2.65 -16.09
C ALA A 161 -13.59 2.23 -16.52
N LYS A 162 -13.68 1.18 -17.36
CA LYS A 162 -14.96 0.61 -17.77
C LYS A 162 -15.79 0.11 -16.58
N LEU A 163 -15.19 -0.68 -15.68
CA LEU A 163 -15.90 -1.17 -14.49
C LEU A 163 -16.35 -0.02 -13.57
N GLY A 164 -15.49 0.99 -13.39
CA GLY A 164 -15.79 2.18 -12.61
C GLY A 164 -17.00 2.94 -13.14
N GLN A 165 -17.09 3.09 -14.46
CA GLN A 165 -18.22 3.71 -15.14
C GLN A 165 -19.49 2.87 -15.03
N GLU A 166 -19.42 1.56 -15.29
CA GLU A 166 -20.58 0.65 -15.25
C GLU A 166 -21.21 0.56 -13.85
N THR A 167 -20.39 0.62 -12.81
CA THR A 167 -20.85 0.58 -11.41
C THR A 167 -21.21 1.95 -10.84
N GLY A 168 -20.90 3.04 -11.56
CA GLY A 168 -21.12 4.41 -11.13
C GLY A 168 -20.17 4.91 -10.03
N VAL A 169 -19.25 4.07 -9.53
CA VAL A 169 -18.33 4.46 -8.44
C VAL A 169 -17.31 5.51 -8.86
N SER A 170 -17.02 5.61 -10.16
CA SER A 170 -16.16 6.66 -10.73
C SER A 170 -16.93 7.92 -11.13
N ASP A 171 -18.23 8.03 -10.82
CA ASP A 171 -19.00 9.21 -11.16
C ASP A 171 -18.50 10.45 -10.42
N SER A 172 -18.58 11.60 -11.09
CA SER A 172 -18.06 12.86 -10.58
C SER A 172 -18.83 13.44 -9.38
N PHE A 173 -20.10 13.07 -9.24
CA PHE A 173 -21.01 13.66 -8.26
C PHE A 173 -21.52 12.62 -7.26
N SER A 174 -21.81 11.41 -7.74
CA SER A 174 -22.42 10.31 -6.99
C SER A 174 -21.45 9.15 -6.70
N GLY A 175 -20.22 9.21 -7.21
CA GLY A 175 -19.19 8.21 -6.97
C GLY A 175 -18.62 8.23 -5.55
N ASP A 176 -17.60 7.41 -5.32
CA ASP A 176 -16.97 7.25 -4.00
C ASP A 176 -15.95 8.36 -3.64
N GLY A 177 -15.77 9.33 -4.53
CA GLY A 177 -14.86 10.47 -4.38
C GLY A 177 -13.38 10.18 -4.60
N HIS A 178 -12.95 8.94 -4.84
CA HIS A 178 -11.53 8.59 -4.97
C HIS A 178 -11.21 7.71 -6.18
N THR A 179 -12.11 6.81 -6.59
CA THR A 179 -11.89 5.94 -7.76
C THR A 179 -11.63 6.75 -9.02
N ARG A 180 -12.39 7.82 -9.23
CA ARG A 180 -12.19 8.73 -10.36
C ARG A 180 -10.80 9.38 -10.34
N ASP A 181 -10.37 9.91 -9.20
CA ASP A 181 -9.07 10.58 -9.06
C ASP A 181 -7.91 9.60 -9.28
N VAL A 182 -8.02 8.35 -8.81
CA VAL A 182 -7.05 7.29 -9.12
C VAL A 182 -6.98 7.02 -10.62
N LEU A 183 -8.12 6.89 -11.30
CA LEU A 183 -8.17 6.64 -12.74
C LEU A 183 -7.56 7.79 -13.55
N GLU A 184 -7.93 9.04 -13.26
CA GLU A 184 -7.41 10.22 -13.96
C GLU A 184 -5.88 10.36 -13.78
N ARG A 185 -5.37 10.11 -12.58
CA ARG A 185 -3.92 10.12 -12.32
C ARG A 185 -3.20 8.96 -13.00
N TRP A 186 -3.82 7.79 -13.04
CA TRP A 186 -3.25 6.63 -13.71
C TRP A 186 -3.14 6.88 -15.22
N GLU A 187 -4.22 7.34 -15.85
CA GLU A 187 -4.25 7.74 -17.27
C GLU A 187 -3.21 8.80 -17.60
N SER A 188 -3.19 9.89 -16.84
CA SER A 188 -2.23 10.98 -17.02
C SER A 188 -0.79 10.49 -16.90
N THR A 189 -0.51 9.65 -15.90
CA THR A 189 0.82 9.07 -15.70
C THR A 189 1.21 8.16 -16.85
N LEU A 190 0.34 7.26 -17.32
CA LEU A 190 0.62 6.39 -18.46
C LEU A 190 0.85 7.20 -19.75
N GLY A 191 0.04 8.24 -19.98
CA GLY A 191 0.19 9.14 -21.12
C GLY A 191 1.55 9.86 -21.12
N LEU A 192 1.96 10.38 -19.96
CA LEU A 192 3.28 11.01 -19.81
C LEU A 192 4.41 10.00 -19.98
N LEU A 193 4.33 8.81 -19.37
CA LEU A 193 5.37 7.78 -19.52
C LEU A 193 5.53 7.32 -20.98
N GLY A 194 4.45 7.32 -21.78
CA GLY A 194 4.51 6.94 -23.20
C GLY A 194 5.04 8.04 -24.13
N THR A 195 4.97 9.32 -23.75
CA THR A 195 5.24 10.46 -24.66
C THR A 195 6.33 11.41 -24.17
N ASN A 196 6.36 11.69 -22.87
CA ASN A 196 7.30 12.59 -22.22
C ASN A 196 7.55 12.14 -20.76
N PRO A 197 8.37 11.09 -20.53
CA PRO A 197 8.63 10.57 -19.17
C PRO A 197 9.13 11.63 -18.19
N ALA A 198 9.93 12.60 -18.66
CA ALA A 198 10.42 13.70 -17.83
C ALA A 198 9.28 14.54 -17.23
N GLY A 199 8.15 14.65 -17.92
CA GLY A 199 6.95 15.34 -17.43
C GLY A 199 6.28 14.64 -16.24
N ALA A 200 6.52 13.35 -16.03
CA ALA A 200 5.99 12.59 -14.90
C ALA A 200 6.89 12.63 -13.65
N ALA A 201 8.03 13.34 -13.68
CA ALA A 201 8.98 13.36 -12.56
C ALA A 201 8.42 13.98 -11.26
N SER A 202 7.32 14.74 -11.31
CA SER A 202 6.67 15.28 -10.10
C SER A 202 5.72 14.29 -9.43
N SER A 203 5.34 13.20 -10.10
CA SER A 203 4.39 12.18 -9.62
C SER A 203 5.01 10.79 -9.49
N VAL A 204 5.95 10.44 -10.36
CA VAL A 204 6.62 9.13 -10.42
C VAL A 204 8.02 9.21 -9.79
N GLU A 205 8.19 8.50 -8.67
CA GLU A 205 9.35 8.68 -7.78
C GLU A 205 10.69 8.31 -8.43
N TRP A 206 10.78 7.18 -9.15
CA TRP A 206 12.02 6.79 -9.81
C TRP A 206 12.48 7.82 -10.85
N LEU A 207 11.55 8.50 -11.54
CA LEU A 207 11.87 9.57 -12.49
C LEU A 207 12.37 10.82 -11.78
N ALA A 208 11.76 11.18 -10.64
CA ALA A 208 12.21 12.28 -9.79
C ALA A 208 13.65 12.06 -9.31
N LYS A 209 13.93 10.85 -8.82
CA LYS A 209 15.25 10.43 -8.34
C LYS A 209 16.25 10.37 -9.48
N MET A 210 15.89 9.79 -10.62
CA MET A 210 16.75 9.71 -11.80
C MET A 210 17.13 11.11 -12.29
N SER A 211 16.17 12.03 -12.38
CA SER A 211 16.42 13.43 -12.73
C SER A 211 17.42 14.11 -11.78
N LEU A 212 17.33 13.83 -10.48
CA LEU A 212 18.30 14.34 -9.49
C LEU A 212 19.69 13.75 -9.72
N LEU A 213 19.81 12.43 -9.88
CA LEU A 213 21.07 11.74 -10.11
C LEU A 213 21.74 12.19 -11.41
N ASP A 214 20.98 12.30 -12.51
CA ASP A 214 21.47 12.83 -13.79
C ASP A 214 21.94 14.28 -13.67
N GLY A 215 21.32 15.09 -12.79
CA GLY A 215 21.81 16.42 -12.46
C GLY A 215 23.24 16.41 -11.88
N TYR A 216 23.55 15.47 -10.99
CA TYR A 216 24.93 15.29 -10.48
C TYR A 216 25.87 14.76 -11.56
N ARG A 217 25.42 13.78 -12.35
CA ARG A 217 26.21 13.18 -13.43
C ARG A 217 26.62 14.20 -14.47
N ASN A 218 25.67 14.99 -14.96
CA ASN A 218 25.91 15.97 -16.02
C ASN A 218 26.76 17.14 -15.53
N ARG A 219 26.61 17.56 -14.26
CA ARG A 219 27.39 18.65 -13.68
C ARG A 219 28.85 18.26 -13.41
N ASP A 220 29.07 17.08 -12.83
CA ASP A 220 30.37 16.67 -12.31
C ASP A 220 31.07 15.60 -13.17
N GLY A 221 30.47 15.19 -14.29
CA GLY A 221 31.00 14.15 -15.19
C GLY A 221 31.02 12.75 -14.56
N LEU A 222 29.96 12.38 -13.83
CA LEU A 222 29.92 11.14 -13.06
C LEU A 222 29.34 9.96 -13.84
N GLU A 223 30.00 8.82 -13.71
CA GLU A 223 29.49 7.54 -14.16
C GLU A 223 28.54 6.92 -13.12
N TRP A 224 27.67 6.01 -13.55
CA TRP A 224 26.67 5.38 -12.68
C TRP A 224 27.25 4.56 -11.51
N ASN A 225 28.53 4.19 -11.55
CA ASN A 225 29.21 3.48 -10.47
C ASN A 225 29.95 4.41 -9.49
N ASP A 226 29.85 5.73 -9.64
CA ASP A 226 30.48 6.67 -8.72
C ASP A 226 29.84 6.59 -7.33
N ALA A 227 30.67 6.42 -6.29
CA ALA A 227 30.22 6.27 -4.91
C ALA A 227 29.38 7.46 -4.41
N ARG A 228 29.60 8.67 -4.95
CA ARG A 228 28.81 9.86 -4.61
C ARG A 228 27.36 9.71 -5.04
N LEU A 229 27.09 9.09 -6.19
CA LEU A 229 25.73 8.82 -6.64
C LEU A 229 25.05 7.77 -5.74
N GLY A 230 25.82 6.79 -5.25
CA GLY A 230 25.31 5.81 -4.28
C GLY A 230 24.86 6.48 -2.97
N LEU A 231 25.60 7.47 -2.50
CA LEU A 231 25.19 8.28 -1.34
C LEU A 231 23.93 9.10 -1.62
N VAL A 232 23.78 9.65 -2.82
CA VAL A 232 22.58 10.39 -3.25
C VAL A 232 21.36 9.47 -3.31
N ASP A 233 21.49 8.26 -3.87
CA ASP A 233 20.41 7.27 -3.90
C ASP A 233 19.95 6.89 -2.49
N LEU A 234 20.89 6.67 -1.57
CA LEU A 234 20.56 6.39 -0.17
C LEU A 234 19.92 7.60 0.54
N GLN A 235 20.48 8.79 0.35
CA GLN A 235 19.99 10.03 1.00
C GLN A 235 18.62 10.47 0.47
N TRP A 236 18.20 9.99 -0.70
CA TRP A 236 16.83 10.17 -1.19
C TRP A 236 15.80 9.74 -0.15
N SER A 237 16.02 8.57 0.45
CA SER A 237 15.09 7.91 1.36
C SER A 237 15.28 8.27 2.84
N ASP A 238 16.10 9.28 3.17
CA ASP A 238 16.25 9.76 4.54
C ASP A 238 14.94 10.43 5.00
N VAL A 239 14.34 9.89 6.07
CA VAL A 239 13.04 10.32 6.60
C VAL A 239 13.09 11.65 7.36
N ARG A 240 14.27 12.20 7.59
CA ARG A 240 14.45 13.49 8.25
C ARG A 240 14.16 14.63 7.27
N PRO A 241 13.16 15.50 7.52
CA PRO A 241 12.76 16.55 6.57
C PRO A 241 13.91 17.49 6.16
N GLU A 242 14.85 17.74 7.06
CA GLU A 242 15.99 18.62 6.84
C GLU A 242 17.15 17.97 6.07
N LYS A 243 17.15 16.64 5.89
CA LYS A 243 18.24 15.88 5.24
C LYS A 243 17.82 15.12 3.99
N GLY A 244 16.60 14.60 3.96
CA GLY A 244 16.08 13.80 2.86
C GLY A 244 15.99 14.56 1.55
N LEU A 245 16.56 14.00 0.47
CA LEU A 245 16.56 14.68 -0.82
C LEU A 245 15.15 14.76 -1.42
N TYR A 246 14.28 13.79 -1.13
CA TYR A 246 12.86 13.88 -1.47
C TYR A 246 12.20 15.11 -0.83
N TYR A 247 12.39 15.33 0.48
CA TYR A 247 11.80 16.48 1.18
C TYR A 247 12.36 17.81 0.66
N ARG A 248 13.64 17.84 0.24
CA ARG A 248 14.23 19.01 -0.43
C ARG A 248 13.63 19.27 -1.81
N MET A 249 13.16 18.25 -2.53
CA MET A 249 12.43 18.41 -3.79
C MET A 249 11.00 18.89 -3.51
N LEU A 250 10.35 18.31 -2.51
CA LEU A 250 9.01 18.68 -2.06
C LEU A 250 8.96 20.15 -1.60
N SER A 251 9.92 20.62 -0.81
CA SER A 251 10.00 22.01 -0.32
C SER A 251 10.28 23.05 -1.43
N ARG A 252 10.50 22.61 -2.67
CA ARG A 252 10.72 23.44 -3.85
C ARG A 252 9.60 23.24 -4.89
N ASP A 253 8.47 22.69 -4.46
CA ASP A 253 7.30 22.40 -5.31
C ASP A 253 7.62 21.51 -6.52
N ARG A 254 8.65 20.66 -6.41
CA ARG A 254 9.04 19.72 -7.48
C ARG A 254 8.36 18.35 -7.36
N MET A 255 7.65 18.11 -6.26
CA MET A 255 6.87 16.89 -6.02
C MET A 255 5.42 17.26 -5.73
N GLN A 256 4.49 16.53 -6.32
CA GLN A 256 3.07 16.71 -6.04
C GLN A 256 2.68 16.06 -4.70
N THR A 257 1.72 16.70 -4.01
CA THR A 257 1.09 16.17 -2.80
C THR A 257 -0.34 15.69 -3.09
N ILE A 258 -0.80 14.75 -2.28
CA ILE A 258 -2.18 14.24 -2.24
C ILE A 258 -2.89 14.73 -0.98
N VAL A 259 -2.18 14.82 0.14
CA VAL A 259 -2.70 15.29 1.42
C VAL A 259 -1.84 16.44 1.95
N ASP A 260 -2.47 17.32 2.73
CA ASP A 260 -1.78 18.42 3.40
C ASP A 260 -1.04 17.95 4.67
N GLU A 261 -0.14 18.81 5.17
CA GLU A 261 0.67 18.53 6.36
C GLU A 261 -0.18 18.41 7.63
N ALA A 262 -1.32 19.11 7.68
CA ALA A 262 -2.23 19.06 8.82
C ALA A 262 -2.92 17.70 8.95
N ALA A 263 -3.29 17.07 7.84
CA ALA A 263 -3.84 15.73 7.78
C ALA A 263 -2.80 14.69 8.23
N ILE A 264 -1.55 14.82 7.76
CA ILE A 264 -0.43 13.95 8.19
C ILE A 264 -0.20 14.08 9.69
N SER A 265 -0.08 15.31 10.20
CA SER A 265 0.13 15.60 11.62
C SER A 265 -0.98 15.03 12.50
N ARG A 266 -2.24 15.14 12.05
CA ARG A 266 -3.40 14.56 12.75
C ARG A 266 -3.32 13.04 12.82
N ALA A 267 -2.95 12.39 11.72
CA ALA A 267 -2.86 10.92 11.62
C ALA A 267 -1.77 10.30 12.52
N VAL A 268 -0.82 11.10 13.02
CA VAL A 268 0.16 10.64 14.03
C VAL A 268 -0.51 10.26 15.34
N VAL A 269 -1.58 10.98 15.73
CA VAL A 269 -2.23 10.84 17.05
C VAL A 269 -3.67 10.34 16.97
N GLU A 270 -4.34 10.53 15.84
CA GLU A 270 -5.73 10.12 15.63
C GLU A 270 -5.84 8.91 14.70
N PRO A 271 -6.54 7.84 15.10
CA PRO A 271 -6.80 6.69 14.22
C PRO A 271 -7.83 7.03 13.13
N PRO A 272 -7.86 6.29 12.00
CA PRO A 272 -8.88 6.48 10.98
C PRO A 272 -10.27 6.13 11.53
N PRO A 273 -11.29 6.99 11.29
CA PRO A 273 -12.59 6.93 11.97
C PRO A 273 -13.51 5.81 11.46
N ASP A 274 -13.25 5.30 10.27
CA ASP A 274 -14.14 4.43 9.49
C ASP A 274 -13.76 2.94 9.55
N THR A 275 -12.80 2.58 10.39
CA THR A 275 -12.40 1.18 10.61
C THR A 275 -12.31 0.86 12.11
N ARG A 276 -12.15 -0.42 12.44
CA ARG A 276 -11.85 -0.89 13.80
C ARG A 276 -10.60 -0.25 14.45
N ALA A 277 -9.74 0.38 13.65
CA ALA A 277 -8.59 1.11 14.19
C ALA A 277 -9.03 2.31 15.04
N PHE A 278 -10.20 2.90 14.76
CA PHE A 278 -10.79 3.94 15.62
C PHE A 278 -10.95 3.43 17.05
N PHE A 279 -11.71 2.34 17.23
CA PHE A 279 -11.91 1.73 18.54
C PHE A 279 -10.58 1.38 19.21
N ARG A 280 -9.65 0.74 18.49
CA ARG A 280 -8.33 0.37 19.05
C ARG A 280 -7.55 1.59 19.53
N GLY A 281 -7.41 2.61 18.67
CA GLY A 281 -6.65 3.82 18.98
C GLY A 281 -7.26 4.59 20.14
N LYS A 282 -8.58 4.75 20.16
CA LYS A 282 -9.29 5.42 21.26
C LYS A 282 -9.22 4.64 22.57
N CYS A 283 -9.28 3.31 22.56
CA CYS A 283 -9.03 2.53 23.77
C CYS A 283 -7.62 2.77 24.33
N VAL A 284 -6.60 2.77 23.47
CA VAL A 284 -5.21 2.98 23.90
C VAL A 284 -5.01 4.41 24.43
N SER A 285 -5.54 5.43 23.76
CA SER A 285 -5.35 6.82 24.17
C SER A 285 -6.20 7.24 25.36
N SER A 286 -7.46 6.78 25.45
CA SER A 286 -8.38 7.14 26.54
C SER A 286 -8.21 6.27 27.79
N PHE A 287 -7.85 4.99 27.62
CA PHE A 287 -7.82 4.00 28.71
C PHE A 287 -6.47 3.31 28.88
N GLY A 288 -5.38 3.91 28.39
CA GLY A 288 -4.06 3.26 28.32
C GLY A 288 -3.58 2.63 29.63
N LYS A 289 -3.90 3.22 30.79
CA LYS A 289 -3.58 2.66 32.12
C LYS A 289 -4.22 1.29 32.41
N ASP A 290 -5.37 1.04 31.79
CA ASP A 290 -6.18 -0.16 31.98
C ASP A 290 -6.02 -1.13 30.79
N VAL A 291 -5.23 -0.78 29.76
CA VAL A 291 -4.98 -1.62 28.58
C VAL A 291 -3.67 -2.37 28.74
N VAL A 292 -3.74 -3.70 28.84
CA VAL A 292 -2.55 -4.56 28.98
C VAL A 292 -2.02 -5.07 27.63
N GLY A 293 -2.82 -5.02 26.57
CA GLY A 293 -2.39 -5.42 25.25
C GLY A 293 -3.41 -5.11 24.16
N ALA A 294 -2.93 -4.84 22.96
CA ALA A 294 -3.76 -4.62 21.79
C ALA A 294 -3.16 -5.30 20.56
N SER A 295 -4.02 -5.89 19.72
CA SER A 295 -3.68 -6.51 18.45
C SER A 295 -4.63 -6.01 17.35
N TRP A 296 -4.46 -6.51 16.13
CA TRP A 296 -5.38 -6.23 15.03
C TRP A 296 -6.82 -6.69 15.32
N ASP A 297 -6.98 -7.76 16.09
CA ASP A 297 -8.23 -8.48 16.31
C ASP A 297 -8.73 -8.49 17.76
N SER A 298 -8.06 -7.78 18.67
CA SER A 298 -8.53 -7.59 20.05
C SER A 298 -7.89 -6.42 20.78
N VAL A 299 -8.57 -5.96 21.83
CA VAL A 299 -8.01 -5.11 22.90
C VAL A 299 -8.24 -5.82 24.23
N ILE A 300 -7.24 -5.87 25.09
CA ILE A 300 -7.26 -6.57 26.37
C ILE A 300 -7.11 -5.54 27.49
N PHE A 301 -8.06 -5.56 28.42
CA PHE A 301 -8.09 -4.66 29.57
C PHE A 301 -7.86 -5.40 30.87
N ASP A 302 -7.19 -4.74 31.80
CA ASP A 302 -7.17 -5.08 33.22
C ASP A 302 -7.85 -3.94 33.98
N VAL A 303 -9.05 -4.22 34.51
CA VAL A 303 -9.87 -3.21 35.18
C VAL A 303 -10.02 -3.57 36.65
N PRO A 304 -9.69 -2.64 37.57
CA PRO A 304 -9.88 -2.85 38.99
C PRO A 304 -11.31 -3.33 39.34
N GLY A 305 -11.40 -4.39 40.13
CA GLY A 305 -12.69 -4.93 40.61
C GLY A 305 -13.36 -5.97 39.70
N ILE A 306 -12.89 -6.20 38.47
CA ILE A 306 -13.45 -7.24 37.58
C ILE A 306 -12.74 -8.61 37.77
N GLY A 307 -11.55 -8.63 38.38
CA GLY A 307 -10.86 -9.85 38.83
C GLY A 307 -10.30 -10.76 37.73
N LYS A 308 -10.60 -10.48 36.45
CA LYS A 308 -10.05 -11.17 35.28
C LYS A 308 -9.88 -10.20 34.10
N LEU A 309 -8.89 -10.46 33.26
CA LEU A 309 -8.66 -9.70 32.03
C LEU A 309 -9.89 -9.72 31.11
N GLN A 310 -10.27 -8.57 30.61
CA GLN A 310 -11.37 -8.42 29.65
C GLN A 310 -10.81 -8.32 28.24
N ARG A 311 -10.99 -9.38 27.45
CA ARG A 311 -10.62 -9.39 26.03
C ARG A 311 -11.81 -8.98 25.18
N VAL A 312 -11.72 -7.83 24.54
CA VAL A 312 -12.71 -7.35 23.56
C VAL A 312 -12.24 -7.71 22.16
N PRO A 313 -12.92 -8.63 21.44
CA PRO A 313 -12.55 -8.99 20.07
C PRO A 313 -12.94 -7.90 19.07
N THR A 314 -12.07 -7.61 18.12
CA THR A 314 -12.25 -6.64 17.02
C THR A 314 -12.10 -7.32 15.65
N ARG A 315 -12.67 -8.52 15.49
CA ARG A 315 -12.50 -9.39 14.31
C ARG A 315 -13.14 -8.88 13.01
N GLU A 316 -14.08 -7.94 13.10
CA GLU A 316 -14.74 -7.36 11.93
C GLU A 316 -14.08 -6.01 11.58
N PRO A 317 -13.35 -5.88 10.45
CA PRO A 317 -12.55 -4.69 10.14
C PRO A 317 -13.33 -3.37 10.04
N LEU A 318 -14.61 -3.45 9.65
CA LEU A 318 -15.52 -2.30 9.48
C LEU A 318 -16.49 -2.12 10.65
N ARG A 319 -16.24 -2.77 11.80
CA ARG A 319 -16.94 -2.49 13.06
C ARG A 319 -16.01 -1.75 14.02
N GLY A 320 -16.56 -1.11 15.05
CA GLY A 320 -15.74 -0.31 15.98
C GLY A 320 -15.28 1.01 15.36
N THR A 321 -16.05 1.54 14.41
CA THR A 321 -15.84 2.86 13.80
C THR A 321 -16.29 3.96 14.76
N GLU A 322 -15.96 5.22 14.44
CA GLU A 322 -16.44 6.39 15.15
C GLU A 322 -17.97 6.46 15.14
N ALA A 323 -18.60 6.20 13.99
CA ALA A 323 -20.06 6.17 13.88
C ALA A 323 -20.70 5.14 14.83
N LEU A 324 -20.04 4.00 15.06
CA LEU A 324 -20.57 2.92 15.90
C LEU A 324 -20.24 3.08 17.39
N THR A 325 -19.08 3.68 17.72
CA THR A 325 -18.54 3.65 19.10
C THR A 325 -18.14 5.00 19.65
N GLY A 326 -18.15 6.07 18.85
CA GLY A 326 -17.71 7.40 19.27
C GLY A 326 -18.58 8.01 20.36
N GLN A 327 -19.88 7.74 20.39
CA GLN A 327 -20.74 8.18 21.51
C GLN A 327 -20.35 7.48 22.82
N LEU A 328 -19.99 6.20 22.78
CA LEU A 328 -19.58 5.45 23.96
C LEU A 328 -18.30 6.01 24.57
N PHE A 329 -17.32 6.36 23.75
CA PHE A 329 -16.10 7.04 24.21
C PHE A 329 -16.36 8.44 24.77
N ARG A 330 -17.34 9.18 24.24
CA ARG A 330 -17.74 10.50 24.77
C ARG A 330 -18.47 10.42 26.11
N LYS A 331 -19.10 9.28 26.41
CA LYS A 331 -19.92 9.09 27.61
C LYS A 331 -19.11 8.63 28.83
N HIS A 332 -18.01 7.91 28.61
CA HIS A 332 -17.28 7.23 29.69
C HIS A 332 -15.81 7.62 29.73
N ASP A 333 -15.38 8.14 30.88
CA ASP A 333 -13.98 8.50 31.15
C ASP A 333 -13.17 7.35 31.79
N THR A 334 -13.80 6.21 32.08
CA THR A 334 -13.15 5.05 32.72
C THR A 334 -13.40 3.75 31.96
N ALA A 335 -12.38 2.89 31.88
CA ALA A 335 -12.49 1.60 31.20
C ALA A 335 -13.60 0.71 31.79
N GLY A 336 -13.79 0.73 33.12
CA GLY A 336 -14.82 -0.07 33.78
C GLY A 336 -16.25 0.32 33.41
N ALA A 337 -16.57 1.62 33.37
CA ALA A 337 -17.89 2.07 32.93
C ALA A 337 -18.10 1.81 31.43
N PHE A 338 -17.08 2.07 30.61
CA PHE A 338 -17.06 1.80 29.18
C PHE A 338 -17.32 0.32 28.86
N LEU A 339 -16.59 -0.61 29.48
CA LEU A 339 -16.71 -2.04 29.22
C LEU A 339 -18.04 -2.61 29.69
N ARG A 340 -18.61 -2.10 30.79
CA ARG A 340 -19.93 -2.54 31.26
C ARG A 340 -21.00 -2.26 30.23
N GLU A 341 -21.03 -1.07 29.66
CA GLU A 341 -22.00 -0.73 28.61
C GLU A 341 -21.71 -1.46 27.30
N LEU A 342 -20.43 -1.54 26.89
CA LEU A 342 -20.03 -2.23 25.66
C LEU A 342 -20.43 -3.72 25.65
N LEU A 343 -20.28 -4.39 26.79
CA LEU A 343 -20.53 -5.82 26.94
C LEU A 343 -21.95 -6.12 27.44
N GLY A 344 -22.77 -5.10 27.70
CA GLY A 344 -24.12 -5.27 28.26
C GLY A 344 -24.13 -5.87 29.66
N LEU A 345 -23.12 -5.57 30.49
CA LEU A 345 -23.04 -6.04 31.88
C LEU A 345 -23.90 -5.15 32.79
N ASP A 346 -24.89 -5.76 33.43
CA ASP A 346 -25.84 -5.10 34.34
C ASP A 346 -25.14 -4.59 35.64
N PRO A 347 -25.36 -3.35 36.09
CA PRO A 347 -24.81 -2.82 37.35
C PRO A 347 -25.16 -3.64 38.61
N ALA A 348 -26.17 -4.52 38.58
CA ALA A 348 -26.71 -5.17 39.78
C ALA A 348 -26.01 -6.48 40.23
N ARG A 349 -24.85 -6.87 39.69
CA ARG A 349 -24.08 -8.04 40.17
C ARG A 349 -22.72 -7.65 40.72
N LEU A 350 -22.72 -7.01 41.88
CA LEU A 350 -21.64 -7.21 42.84
C LEU A 350 -21.99 -8.47 43.64
N PRO A 351 -21.10 -9.50 43.75
CA PRO A 351 -21.20 -10.36 44.91
C PRO A 351 -20.97 -9.45 46.12
N GLU A 352 -21.96 -9.37 47.01
CA GLU A 352 -21.76 -8.86 48.36
C GLU A 352 -20.47 -9.48 48.89
N GLN A 353 -19.49 -8.64 49.19
CA GLN A 353 -18.38 -9.04 50.04
C GLN A 353 -19.03 -9.56 51.32
N ALA A 354 -18.83 -10.84 51.59
CA ALA A 354 -19.04 -11.42 52.90
C ALA A 354 -18.20 -10.59 53.89
N ALA A 355 -18.88 -9.73 54.64
CA ALA A 355 -18.34 -9.15 55.85
C ALA A 355 -18.21 -10.30 56.86
N GLY A 356 -16.95 -10.69 57.10
CA GLY A 356 -16.50 -11.41 58.28
C GLY A 356 -15.53 -10.52 59.03
#